data_AF-A0A0S7XH30-F1
#
_entry.id   AF-A0A0S7XH30-F1
#
_cell.length_a   1.000
_cell.length_b   1.000
_cell.length_c   1.000
_cell.angle_alpha   90.00
_cell.angle_beta   90.00
_cell.angle_gamma   90.00
#
_symmetry.space_group_name_H-M   'P 1'
#
loop_
_entity.id
_entity.type
_entity.pdbx_description
1 polymer ?
#
loop_
_entity_poly.entity_id
_entity_poly.type
_entity_poly.pdbx_seq_one_letter_code
_entity_poly.pdbx_strand_id
1 'polypeptide(L)'
;MNIKKATIVILLILSFNNIYANTNEHKNRVSVIYCTDLFHPPYDPDDHFDIACLYAIQEIEIKAIILDQGQKQKKKPGSIPISQLNSIAGRNVPYASGLSDKLQSPQDCSVPASSGTVRDGKRFTPQGISCMQEIP
;
A
#
# COMPACT_ATOMS: atom_id res chain seq x y z
N MET A 1 -49.77 17.17 -9.35
CA MET A 1 -48.56 16.40 -9.69
C MET A 1 -48.96 14.93 -9.86
N ASN A 2 -48.71 14.31 -11.03
CA ASN A 2 -49.19 12.95 -11.34
C ASN A 2 -48.41 11.91 -10.52
N ILE A 3 -49.09 10.87 -10.00
CA ILE A 3 -48.50 9.82 -9.15
C ILE A 3 -47.22 9.24 -9.76
N LYS A 4 -47.18 9.01 -11.08
CA LYS A 4 -45.98 8.53 -11.78
C LYS A 4 -44.78 9.49 -11.66
N LYS A 5 -45.03 10.81 -11.69
CA LYS A 5 -43.98 11.83 -11.50
C LYS A 5 -43.51 11.88 -10.04
N ALA A 6 -44.43 11.70 -9.08
CA ALA A 6 -44.08 11.65 -7.66
C ALA A 6 -43.20 10.43 -7.32
N THR A 7 -43.50 9.25 -7.88
CA THR A 7 -42.71 8.03 -7.66
C THR A 7 -41.27 8.15 -8.20
N ILE A 8 -41.09 8.76 -9.38
CA ILE A 8 -39.75 8.99 -9.97
C ILE A 8 -38.92 9.95 -9.12
N VAL A 9 -39.54 11.03 -8.63
CA VAL A 9 -38.87 12.00 -7.76
C VAL A 9 -38.44 11.36 -6.43
N ILE A 10 -39.31 10.54 -5.83
CA ILE A 10 -38.98 9.80 -4.61
C ILE A 10 -37.84 8.81 -4.83
N LEU A 11 -37.85 8.06 -5.94
CA LEU A 11 -36.76 7.14 -6.29
C LEU A 11 -35.43 7.85 -6.53
N LEU A 12 -35.45 9.01 -7.18
CA LEU A 12 -34.25 9.85 -7.35
C LEU A 12 -33.74 10.35 -6.00
N ILE A 13 -34.61 10.90 -5.15
CA ILE A 13 -34.22 11.38 -3.80
C ILE A 13 -33.63 10.25 -2.95
N LEU A 14 -34.23 9.06 -2.97
CA LEU A 14 -33.71 7.88 -2.26
C LEU A 14 -32.35 7.42 -2.81
N SER A 15 -32.16 7.51 -4.12
CA SER A 15 -30.90 7.16 -4.79
C SER A 15 -29.78 8.17 -4.47
N PHE A 16 -30.11 9.47 -4.41
CA PHE A 16 -29.15 10.51 -4.03
C PHE A 16 -28.74 10.41 -2.56
N ASN A 17 -29.67 10.17 -1.63
CA ASN A 17 -29.33 10.05 -0.20
C ASN A 17 -28.42 8.84 0.12
N ASN A 18 -28.54 7.74 -0.63
CA ASN A 18 -27.68 6.56 -0.48
C ASN A 18 -26.22 6.86 -0.89
N ILE A 19 -26.02 7.77 -1.85
CA ILE A 19 -24.69 8.22 -2.27
C ILE A 19 -24.05 9.11 -1.18
N TYR A 20 -24.81 9.99 -0.54
CA TYR A 20 -24.29 10.88 0.52
C TYR A 20 -24.01 10.17 1.86
N ALA A 21 -24.74 9.11 2.21
CA ALA A 21 -24.48 8.36 3.42
C ALA A 21 -23.13 7.60 3.38
N ASN A 22 -22.67 7.23 2.18
CA ASN A 22 -21.43 6.48 1.97
C ASN A 22 -20.16 7.33 2.11
N THR A 23 -20.26 8.67 2.01
CA THR A 23 -19.08 9.54 2.02
C THR A 23 -18.54 9.85 3.42
N ASN A 24 -19.29 9.52 4.48
CA ASN A 24 -18.93 9.83 5.87
C ASN A 24 -18.33 8.65 6.65
N GLU A 25 -18.12 7.50 6.00
CA GLU A 25 -17.37 6.38 6.57
C GLU A 25 -15.83 6.53 6.40
N HIS A 26 -15.32 7.76 6.41
CA HIS A 26 -13.95 8.01 6.84
C HIS A 26 -13.84 7.86 8.37
N LYS A 27 -14.28 6.70 8.86
CA LYS A 27 -13.99 6.16 10.18
C LYS A 27 -12.47 6.21 10.33
N ASN A 28 -11.95 6.86 11.38
CA ASN A 28 -10.51 7.04 11.66
C ASN A 28 -9.68 5.81 11.30
N ARG A 29 -9.17 5.74 10.06
CA ARG A 29 -8.30 4.64 9.64
C ARG A 29 -6.89 4.96 10.09
N VAL A 30 -6.23 4.01 10.70
CA VAL A 30 -4.82 4.15 11.05
C VAL A 30 -4.02 3.97 9.77
N SER A 31 -3.32 5.04 9.37
CA SER A 31 -2.42 5.01 8.22
C SER A 31 -1.12 4.33 8.60
N VAL A 32 -0.70 3.33 7.82
CA VAL A 32 0.52 2.56 8.07
C VAL A 32 1.40 2.46 6.84
N ILE A 33 2.71 2.47 7.06
CA ILE A 33 3.70 1.92 6.11
C ILE A 33 4.20 0.63 6.74
N TYR A 34 4.09 -0.47 6.01
CA TYR A 34 4.41 -1.79 6.55
C TYR A 34 5.71 -2.33 5.95
N CYS A 35 6.62 -2.78 6.79
CA CYS A 35 7.90 -3.35 6.39
C CYS A 35 7.89 -4.85 6.70
N THR A 36 8.22 -5.68 5.71
CA THR A 36 8.14 -7.15 5.81
C THR A 36 9.21 -7.77 4.93
N ASP A 37 9.75 -8.92 5.32
CA ASP A 37 10.59 -9.74 4.48
C ASP A 37 9.80 -10.80 3.69
N LEU A 38 8.57 -10.45 3.27
CA LEU A 38 7.78 -11.24 2.34
C LEU A 38 8.59 -11.66 1.09
N PHE A 39 8.69 -12.97 0.86
CA PHE A 39 9.41 -13.55 -0.30
C PHE A 39 8.51 -14.46 -1.12
N HIS A 40 8.87 -14.61 -2.40
CA HIS A 40 8.29 -15.64 -3.26
C HIS A 40 9.39 -16.40 -4.02
N PRO A 41 9.53 -17.73 -3.86
CA PRO A 41 8.72 -18.61 -2.98
C PRO A 41 8.93 -18.31 -1.48
N PRO A 42 7.92 -18.60 -0.63
CA PRO A 42 8.00 -18.39 0.82
C PRO A 42 9.10 -19.23 1.48
N TYR A 43 9.66 -18.71 2.57
CA TYR A 43 10.49 -19.52 3.48
C TYR A 43 9.60 -20.23 4.50
N ASP A 44 8.68 -19.46 5.08
CA ASP A 44 7.59 -19.81 5.96
C ASP A 44 6.35 -18.97 5.58
N PRO A 45 5.16 -19.34 6.09
CA PRO A 45 3.93 -18.67 5.69
C PRO A 45 3.56 -17.44 6.53
N ASP A 46 4.28 -17.10 7.59
CA ASP A 46 3.91 -16.05 8.56
C ASP A 46 3.74 -14.67 7.92
N ASP A 47 4.74 -14.18 7.17
CA ASP A 47 4.66 -12.90 6.45
C ASP A 47 3.48 -12.82 5.48
N HIS A 48 3.11 -13.96 4.87
CA HIS A 48 1.98 -14.01 3.95
C HIS A 48 0.65 -13.83 4.69
N PHE A 49 0.53 -14.39 5.89
CA PHE A 49 -0.63 -14.21 6.74
C PHE A 49 -0.70 -12.79 7.31
N ASP A 50 0.44 -12.24 7.76
CA ASP A 50 0.51 -10.88 8.30
C ASP A 50 0.03 -9.84 7.28
N ILE A 51 0.54 -9.90 6.05
CA ILE A 51 0.12 -8.96 5.01
C ILE A 51 -1.33 -9.18 4.58
N ALA A 52 -1.79 -10.43 4.48
CA ALA A 52 -3.19 -10.72 4.15
C ALA A 52 -4.14 -10.17 5.21
N CYS A 53 -3.76 -10.26 6.49
CA CYS A 53 -4.50 -9.68 7.60
C CYS A 53 -4.60 -8.16 7.47
N LEU A 54 -3.48 -7.47 7.22
CA LEU A 54 -3.49 -6.02 6.99
C LEU A 54 -4.35 -5.59 5.80
N TYR A 55 -4.41 -6.40 4.74
CA TYR A 55 -5.28 -6.14 3.60
C TYR A 55 -6.77 -6.26 3.96
N ALA A 56 -7.12 -7.13 4.91
CA ALA A 56 -8.49 -7.43 5.32
C ALA A 56 -9.05 -6.48 6.38
N ILE A 57 -8.21 -5.88 7.23
CA ILE A 57 -8.65 -4.96 8.28
C ILE A 57 -9.07 -3.61 7.67
N GLN A 58 -10.34 -3.24 7.82
CA GLN A 58 -10.92 -2.03 7.21
C GLN A 58 -10.47 -0.74 7.91
N GLU A 59 -10.12 -0.85 9.18
CA GLU A 59 -9.60 0.24 10.01
C GLU A 59 -8.13 0.58 9.69
N ILE A 60 -7.44 -0.21 8.86
CA ILE A 60 -6.05 0.02 8.48
C ILE A 60 -5.95 0.49 7.03
N GLU A 61 -5.36 1.66 6.86
CA GLU A 61 -5.01 2.18 5.55
C GLU A 61 -3.51 1.96 5.28
N ILE A 62 -3.19 0.91 4.52
CA ILE A 62 -1.81 0.66 4.08
C ILE A 62 -1.46 1.69 3.00
N LYS A 63 -0.57 2.62 3.34
CA LYS A 63 -0.09 3.67 2.42
C LYS A 63 1.02 3.17 1.51
N ALA A 64 1.89 2.29 2.02
CA ALA A 64 2.96 1.65 1.25
C ALA A 64 3.48 0.40 1.95
N ILE A 65 4.13 -0.47 1.19
CA ILE A 65 4.82 -1.67 1.69
C ILE A 65 6.31 -1.60 1.32
N ILE A 66 7.18 -1.80 2.31
CA ILE A 66 8.62 -1.91 2.12
C ILE A 66 9.01 -3.39 2.23
N LEU A 67 9.52 -3.95 1.14
CA LEU A 67 10.00 -5.32 1.07
C LEU A 67 11.46 -5.35 1.52
N ASP A 68 11.72 -5.82 2.74
CA ASP A 68 13.05 -5.85 3.33
C ASP A 68 13.98 -6.88 2.66
N GLN A 69 15.27 -6.81 2.97
CA GLN A 69 16.36 -7.62 2.40
C GLN A 69 16.42 -7.47 0.87
N GLY A 70 16.64 -6.24 0.40
CA GLY A 70 16.50 -5.87 -1.01
C GLY A 70 17.33 -6.71 -1.99
N GLN A 71 18.51 -7.21 -1.60
CA GLN A 71 19.27 -8.13 -2.46
C GLN A 71 18.58 -9.49 -2.64
N LYS A 72 17.91 -9.97 -1.60
CA LYS A 72 17.12 -11.20 -1.63
C LYS A 72 15.84 -11.00 -2.43
N GLN A 73 15.22 -9.82 -2.35
CA GLN A 73 14.06 -9.43 -3.15
C GLN A 73 14.32 -9.47 -4.66
N LYS A 74 15.56 -9.18 -5.12
CA LYS A 74 15.93 -9.33 -6.53
C LYS A 74 15.82 -10.77 -7.04
N LYS A 75 15.99 -11.76 -6.15
CA LYS A 75 15.96 -13.19 -6.49
C LYS A 75 14.63 -13.86 -6.14
N LYS A 76 13.98 -13.39 -5.06
CA LYS A 76 12.77 -13.97 -4.50
C LYS A 76 11.73 -12.87 -4.23
N PRO A 77 11.16 -12.25 -5.28
CA PRO A 77 10.43 -11.00 -5.12
C PRO A 77 9.09 -11.18 -4.37
N GLY A 78 8.97 -10.58 -3.19
CA GLY A 78 7.70 -10.41 -2.48
C GLY A 78 6.68 -9.54 -3.22
N SER A 79 7.11 -8.82 -4.27
CA SER A 79 6.20 -8.08 -5.14
C SER A 79 5.14 -8.94 -5.84
N ILE A 80 5.41 -10.24 -6.02
CA ILE A 80 4.47 -11.20 -6.61
C ILE A 80 3.24 -11.37 -5.71
N PRO A 81 3.38 -11.82 -4.44
CA PRO A 81 2.23 -11.94 -3.54
C PRO A 81 1.54 -10.60 -3.25
N ILE A 82 2.28 -9.47 -3.21
CA ILE A 82 1.65 -8.15 -3.10
C ILE A 82 0.73 -7.85 -4.30
N SER A 83 1.19 -8.12 -5.52
CA SER A 83 0.37 -7.92 -6.72
C SER A 83 -0.88 -8.80 -6.72
N GLN A 84 -0.75 -10.03 -6.23
CA GLN A 84 -1.87 -10.96 -6.07
C GLN A 84 -2.89 -10.43 -5.04
N LEU A 85 -2.44 -9.97 -3.88
CA LEU A 85 -3.31 -9.42 -2.84
C LEU A 85 -4.01 -8.13 -3.28
N ASN A 86 -3.31 -7.25 -3.99
CA ASN A 86 -3.92 -6.08 -4.64
C ASN A 86 -5.06 -6.51 -5.58
N SER A 87 -4.83 -7.51 -6.42
CA SER A 87 -5.86 -8.03 -7.32
C SER A 87 -7.04 -8.69 -6.57
N ILE A 88 -6.78 -9.46 -5.51
CA ILE A 88 -7.82 -10.18 -4.75
C ILE A 88 -8.67 -9.20 -3.94
N ALA A 89 -8.04 -8.22 -3.29
CA ALA A 89 -8.73 -7.27 -2.41
C ALA A 89 -9.30 -6.05 -3.17
N GLY A 90 -9.07 -5.94 -4.48
CA GLY A 90 -9.45 -4.75 -5.25
C GLY A 90 -8.73 -3.48 -4.76
N ARG A 91 -7.50 -3.62 -4.26
CA ARG A 91 -6.65 -2.53 -3.76
C ARG A 91 -5.48 -2.29 -4.72
N ASN A 92 -4.83 -1.13 -4.56
CA ASN A 92 -3.60 -0.80 -5.30
C ASN A 92 -2.57 -0.17 -4.36
N VAL A 93 -2.15 -0.94 -3.36
CA VAL A 93 -1.14 -0.50 -2.39
C VAL A 93 0.23 -0.48 -3.06
N PRO A 94 0.95 0.66 -3.05
CA PRO A 94 2.28 0.75 -3.63
C PRO A 94 3.30 0.00 -2.77
N TYR A 95 4.37 -0.50 -3.41
CA TYR A 95 5.45 -1.20 -2.72
C TYR A 95 6.82 -0.86 -3.31
N ALA A 96 7.87 -1.01 -2.50
CA ALA A 96 9.26 -0.84 -2.93
C ALA A 96 10.17 -1.84 -2.19
N SER A 97 11.27 -2.24 -2.81
CA SER A 97 12.33 -2.97 -2.11
C SER A 97 13.13 -2.03 -1.21
N GLY A 98 13.39 -2.47 0.01
CA GLY A 98 14.20 -1.77 1.00
C GLY A 98 15.70 -1.79 0.65
N LEU A 99 16.54 -1.68 1.67
CA LEU A 99 17.99 -1.59 1.50
C LEU A 99 18.56 -2.87 0.90
N SER A 100 19.53 -2.73 0.00
CA SER A 100 20.24 -3.89 -0.55
C SER A 100 21.05 -4.58 0.53
N ASP A 101 21.94 -3.81 1.14
CA ASP A 101 22.99 -4.31 1.99
C ASP A 101 22.75 -3.87 3.43
N LYS A 102 23.23 -4.68 4.38
CA LYS A 102 23.10 -4.38 5.81
C LYS A 102 23.92 -3.14 6.15
N LEU A 103 23.34 -2.23 6.92
CA LEU A 103 24.09 -1.16 7.59
C LEU A 103 25.13 -1.79 8.53
N GLN A 104 26.36 -1.29 8.50
CA GLN A 104 27.45 -1.66 9.40
C GLN A 104 27.51 -0.70 10.60
N SER A 105 27.12 0.55 10.41
CA SER A 105 27.08 1.59 11.44
C SER A 105 25.87 2.51 11.28
N PRO A 106 25.44 3.22 12.36
CA PRO A 106 24.38 4.22 12.27
C PRO A 106 24.70 5.40 11.34
N GLN A 107 25.97 5.64 11.04
CA GLN A 107 26.43 6.73 10.17
C GLN A 107 26.44 6.34 8.69
N ASP A 108 26.17 5.08 8.36
CA ASP A 108 26.23 4.61 6.99
C ASP A 108 25.11 5.22 6.14
N CYS A 109 25.48 5.83 5.00
CA CYS A 109 24.52 6.20 3.97
C CYS A 109 24.14 4.94 3.17
N SER A 110 22.85 4.64 3.08
CA SER A 110 22.38 3.44 2.39
C SER A 110 21.83 3.73 1.00
N VAL A 111 22.01 2.75 0.10
CA VAL A 111 21.47 2.79 -1.25
C VAL A 111 20.29 1.81 -1.34
N PRO A 112 19.08 2.27 -1.74
CA PRO A 112 17.93 1.39 -1.91
C PRO A 112 18.15 0.37 -3.03
N ALA A 113 17.59 -0.83 -2.89
CA ALA A 113 17.89 -1.96 -3.79
C ALA A 113 17.34 -1.85 -5.21
N SER A 114 16.25 -1.09 -5.38
CA SER A 114 15.70 -0.74 -6.67
C SER A 114 14.59 0.30 -6.51
N SER A 115 14.47 1.24 -7.45
CA SER A 115 13.25 2.05 -7.61
C SER A 115 12.13 1.16 -8.14
N GLY A 116 11.24 0.68 -7.28
CA GLY A 116 10.04 -0.04 -7.71
C GLY A 116 9.18 0.83 -8.64
N THR A 117 8.66 0.24 -9.72
CA THR A 117 7.74 0.91 -10.66
C THR A 117 6.35 1.02 -10.05
N VAL A 118 5.97 2.24 -9.66
CA VAL A 118 4.56 2.62 -9.53
C VAL A 118 3.96 2.59 -10.94
N ARG A 119 2.88 1.83 -11.18
CA ARG A 119 2.16 1.77 -12.47
C ARG A 119 1.42 3.08 -12.84
N ASP A 120 1.88 4.23 -12.33
CA ASP A 120 1.27 5.56 -12.53
C ASP A 120 2.32 6.66 -12.79
N GLY A 121 3.49 6.31 -13.32
CA GLY A 121 4.46 7.28 -13.84
C GLY A 121 5.19 8.13 -12.78
N LYS A 122 4.85 8.02 -11.49
CA LYS A 122 5.64 8.61 -10.40
C LYS A 122 6.69 7.61 -9.92
N ARG A 123 7.86 7.66 -10.55
CA ARG A 123 9.06 6.95 -10.09
C ARG A 123 9.40 7.43 -8.68
N PHE A 124 9.56 6.52 -7.72
CA PHE A 124 10.40 6.81 -6.57
C PHE A 124 11.82 6.97 -7.11
N THR A 125 12.24 8.22 -7.36
CA THR A 125 13.60 8.48 -7.83
C THR A 125 14.56 8.12 -6.70
N PRO A 126 15.71 7.48 -7.00
CA PRO A 126 16.76 7.23 -6.00
C PRO A 126 17.40 8.50 -5.41
N GLN A 127 16.89 9.69 -5.73
CA GLN A 127 17.50 10.98 -5.39
C GLN A 127 17.08 11.51 -4.00
N GLY A 128 16.45 10.69 -3.17
CA GLY A 128 15.77 11.15 -1.95
C GLY A 128 16.47 10.91 -0.61
N ILE A 129 17.65 10.28 -0.56
CA ILE A 129 18.41 10.15 0.69
C ILE A 129 19.85 10.57 0.40
N SER A 130 20.04 11.86 0.08
CA SER A 130 21.29 12.49 0.46
C SER A 130 21.34 12.39 1.98
N CYS A 131 22.38 11.75 2.51
CA CYS A 131 22.72 11.80 3.93
C CYS A 131 22.45 13.21 4.46
N MET A 132 21.79 13.34 5.61
CA MET A 132 21.56 14.62 6.29
C MET A 132 22.86 15.42 6.27
N GLN A 133 22.99 16.36 5.35
CA GLN A 133 23.89 17.48 5.54
C GLN A 133 23.22 18.28 6.65
N GLU A 134 23.90 18.28 7.78
CA GLU A 134 23.63 19.01 9.02
C GLU A 134 22.55 20.09 8.89
N ILE A 135 21.41 19.86 9.54
CA ILE A 135 20.50 20.95 9.89
C ILE A 135 21.22 21.73 11.02
N PRO A 136 21.46 23.05 10.86
CA PRO A 136 22.17 23.85 11.86
C PRO A 136 21.46 23.90 13.21
#